data_AF-A0AA89QR19-F1
#
_entry.id   AF-A0AA89QR19-F1
#
_cell.length_a   1.000
_cell.length_b   1.000
_cell.length_c   1.000
_cell.angle_alpha   90.00
_cell.angle_beta   90.00
_cell.angle_gamma   90.00
#
_symmetry.space_group_name_H-M   'P 1'
#
loop_
_entity.id
_entity.type
_entity.pdbx_description
1 polymer ?
#
loop_
_entity_poly.entity_id
_entity_poly.type
_entity_poly.pdbx_seq_one_letter_code
_entity_poly.pdbx_strand_id
1 'polypeptide(L)'
;MAWKEPSAAERELAELLRTRGLCVSFAKIRRWREFGVLPWGARRGLGRGAGSVSEITADTAVVAEALAVATASKTRLEKAVLRVFTVHPRSAEAFVATWVPLPERGVRKALTWYIAQDRSSALAVVERAVEAAGDDPEQRADAALAAAHAYYARRYHRVRSARRAGGRVHPADPHSRADAYGLATFAAAAVLGEHEFGADMMVEALRESFGSQGHELLSAQAFAEMQAIASQAECSGERTALPHGALAADKARQLGETDYDTLCTVRHVLAVLVEAAPALRLACRAGLPDPAVRHIEQVRASNPRVRHYLDCADSISRRSPADAWQGLIPLLISICTASEQLELFQRDVTSLDPALDDIHSVGRRALARLTPDVPASGQGLGFPGGIR
;
A
#
# COMPACT_ATOMS: atom_id res chain seq x y z
N MET A 1 27.55 -17.87 17.02
CA MET A 1 26.25 -17.76 17.72
C MET A 1 25.98 -19.07 18.44
N ALA A 2 25.96 -19.06 19.78
CA ALA A 2 25.66 -20.27 20.57
C ALA A 2 24.23 -20.74 20.29
N TRP A 3 24.07 -22.03 19.98
CA TRP A 3 22.76 -22.65 19.78
C TRP A 3 22.01 -22.66 21.12
N LYS A 4 20.99 -21.82 21.24
CA LYS A 4 20.11 -21.80 22.42
C LYS A 4 19.00 -22.82 22.21
N GLU A 5 18.84 -23.74 23.16
CA GLU A 5 17.79 -24.76 23.13
C GLU A 5 16.39 -24.15 22.94
N PRO A 6 15.49 -24.84 22.22
CA PRO A 6 14.12 -24.36 22.02
C PRO A 6 13.32 -24.43 23.31
N SER A 7 12.66 -23.32 23.66
CA SER A 7 11.76 -23.27 24.80
C SER A 7 10.58 -24.24 24.63
N ALA A 8 9.93 -24.64 25.73
CA ALA A 8 8.77 -25.55 25.67
C ALA A 8 7.68 -25.02 24.73
N ALA A 9 7.40 -23.72 24.78
CA ALA A 9 6.40 -23.08 23.92
C ALA A 9 6.85 -22.95 22.45
N GLU A 10 8.16 -22.84 22.17
CA GLU A 10 8.65 -22.94 20.78
C GLU A 10 8.46 -24.37 20.23
N ARG A 11 8.61 -25.40 21.07
CA ARG A 11 8.37 -26.81 20.71
C ARG A 11 6.89 -27.09 20.47
N GLU A 12 6.04 -26.66 21.38
CA GLU A 12 4.59 -26.81 21.28
C GLU A 12 4.04 -26.09 20.03
N LEU A 13 4.50 -24.86 19.73
CA LEU A 13 4.08 -24.15 18.52
C LEU A 13 4.53 -24.85 17.24
N ALA A 14 5.77 -25.34 17.21
CA ALA A 14 6.27 -26.08 16.04
C ALA A 14 5.49 -27.38 15.80
N GLU A 15 5.15 -28.08 16.88
CA GLU A 15 4.33 -29.29 16.82
C GLU A 15 2.92 -28.98 16.32
N LEU A 16 2.29 -27.94 16.85
CA LEU A 16 0.99 -27.46 16.37
C LEU A 16 1.01 -27.15 14.88
N LEU A 17 2.00 -26.39 14.40
CA LEU A 17 2.14 -26.08 12.97
C LEU A 17 2.38 -27.34 12.14
N ARG A 18 3.15 -28.31 12.65
CA ARG A 18 3.38 -29.60 12.00
C ARG A 18 2.09 -30.40 11.84
N THR A 19 1.19 -30.40 12.84
CA THR A 19 -0.14 -31.05 12.71
C THR A 19 -1.00 -30.41 11.62
N ARG A 20 -0.73 -29.15 11.27
CA ARG A 20 -1.36 -28.41 10.16
C ARG A 20 -0.60 -28.53 8.83
N GLY A 21 0.38 -29.42 8.75
CA GLY A 21 1.20 -29.63 7.54
C GLY A 21 2.27 -28.55 7.29
N LEU A 22 2.55 -27.69 8.29
CA LEU A 22 3.48 -26.58 8.17
C LEU A 22 4.76 -26.85 8.96
N CYS A 23 5.86 -27.16 8.26
CA CYS A 23 7.16 -27.37 8.88
C CYS A 23 7.90 -26.04 9.09
N VAL A 24 8.00 -25.58 10.34
CA VAL A 24 8.70 -24.33 10.70
C VAL A 24 9.82 -24.62 11.68
N SER A 25 11.04 -24.15 11.39
CA SER A 25 12.19 -24.35 12.28
C SER A 25 12.09 -23.47 13.55
N PHE A 26 12.67 -23.95 14.66
CA PHE A 26 12.72 -23.19 15.92
C PHE A 26 13.39 -21.82 15.77
N ALA A 27 14.44 -21.73 14.94
CA ALA A 27 15.10 -20.47 14.64
C ALA A 27 14.15 -19.45 13.98
N LYS A 28 13.24 -19.91 13.12
CA LYS A 28 12.25 -19.08 12.46
C LYS A 28 11.18 -18.59 13.45
N ILE A 29 10.67 -19.47 14.31
CA ILE A 29 9.76 -19.09 15.41
C ILE A 29 10.41 -18.06 16.34
N ARG A 30 11.67 -18.29 16.72
CA ARG A 30 12.43 -17.36 17.56
C ARG A 30 12.59 -16.00 16.91
N ARG A 31 12.93 -15.96 15.62
CA ARG A 31 13.01 -14.72 14.84
C ARG A 31 11.67 -13.98 14.82
N TRP A 32 10.56 -14.68 14.66
CA TRP A 32 9.22 -14.10 14.71
C TRP A 32 8.91 -13.49 16.09
N ARG A 33 9.27 -14.19 17.17
CA ARG A 33 9.15 -13.67 18.54
C ARG A 33 9.99 -12.42 18.77
N GLU A 34 11.27 -12.45 18.39
CA GLU A 34 12.19 -11.33 18.56
C GLU A 34 11.80 -10.11 17.72
N PHE A 35 11.21 -10.36 16.56
CA PHE A 35 10.64 -9.31 15.72
C PHE A 35 9.37 -8.71 16.33
N GLY A 36 8.70 -9.43 17.23
CA GLY A 36 7.50 -8.96 17.93
C GLY A 36 6.19 -9.21 17.17
N VAL A 37 6.16 -10.18 16.24
CA VAL A 37 4.96 -10.51 15.45
C VAL A 37 4.15 -11.66 16.02
N LEU A 38 4.69 -12.42 16.96
CA LEU A 38 3.91 -13.44 17.64
C LEU A 38 3.33 -12.84 18.93
N PRO A 39 2.01 -12.86 19.13
CA PRO A 39 1.44 -12.57 20.45
C PRO A 39 1.86 -13.73 21.37
N TRP A 40 2.51 -13.43 22.49
CA TRP A 40 2.86 -14.43 23.51
C TRP A 40 2.18 -14.06 24.81
N GLY A 41 1.73 -15.06 25.57
CA GLY A 41 1.25 -14.83 26.92
C GLY A 41 2.33 -14.23 27.82
N ALA A 42 1.89 -13.54 28.87
CA ALA A 42 2.78 -12.96 29.88
C ALA A 42 3.75 -14.04 30.41
N ARG A 43 5.02 -13.69 30.51
CA ARG A 43 6.03 -14.58 31.09
C ARG A 43 5.72 -14.80 32.57
N ARG A 44 5.47 -16.05 32.94
CA ARG A 44 5.36 -16.46 34.34
C ARG A 44 6.67 -17.08 34.79
N GLY A 45 7.30 -16.47 35.81
CA GLY A 45 8.45 -17.06 36.48
C GLY A 45 8.01 -18.28 37.29
N LEU A 46 8.72 -19.40 37.15
CA LEU A 46 8.40 -20.65 37.84
C LEU A 46 9.02 -20.74 39.26
N GLY A 47 9.65 -19.66 39.74
CA GLY A 47 10.41 -19.62 40.99
C GLY A 47 11.92 -19.69 40.78
N ARG A 48 12.68 -19.70 41.89
CA ARG A 48 14.16 -19.68 41.85
C ARG A 48 14.68 -20.94 41.15
N GLY A 49 15.50 -20.76 40.10
CA GLY A 49 16.15 -21.84 39.36
C GLY A 49 15.29 -22.58 38.33
N ALA A 50 13.96 -22.41 38.36
CA ALA A 50 13.03 -23.14 37.47
C ALA A 50 12.75 -22.42 36.13
N GLY A 51 13.27 -21.20 35.96
CA GLY A 51 13.15 -20.43 34.70
C GLY A 51 11.80 -19.71 34.56
N SER A 52 11.43 -19.41 33.32
CA SER A 52 10.17 -18.73 32.97
C SER A 52 9.50 -19.43 31.81
N VAL A 53 8.17 -19.52 31.85
CA VAL A 53 7.35 -20.07 30.77
C VAL A 53 6.54 -18.95 30.12
N SER A 54 6.41 -19.05 28.80
CA SER A 54 5.50 -18.25 28.00
C SER A 54 4.42 -19.18 27.48
N GLU A 55 3.17 -18.76 27.59
CA GLU A 55 2.02 -19.53 27.13
C GLU A 55 1.71 -19.19 25.66
N ILE A 56 1.34 -20.21 24.88
CA ILE A 56 0.82 -20.04 23.52
C ILE A 56 -0.66 -19.70 23.64
N THR A 57 -1.08 -18.61 23.01
CA THR A 57 -2.51 -18.28 22.89
C THR A 57 -3.06 -18.81 21.57
N ALA A 58 -4.39 -18.89 21.45
CA ALA A 58 -5.03 -19.23 20.18
C ALA A 58 -4.56 -18.30 19.04
N ASP A 59 -4.42 -17.01 19.34
CA ASP A 59 -3.90 -15.99 18.41
C ASP A 59 -2.46 -16.28 17.97
N THR A 60 -1.60 -16.79 18.87
CA THR A 60 -0.22 -17.17 18.52
C THR A 60 -0.22 -18.18 17.38
N ALA A 61 -1.08 -19.19 17.46
CA ALA A 61 -1.19 -20.24 16.45
C ALA A 61 -1.68 -19.68 15.10
N VAL A 62 -2.73 -18.84 15.12
CA VAL A 62 -3.29 -18.20 13.92
C VAL A 62 -2.23 -17.34 13.22
N VAL A 63 -1.52 -16.50 13.98
CA VAL A 63 -0.48 -15.63 13.42
C VAL A 63 0.71 -16.43 12.89
N ALA A 64 1.15 -17.45 13.63
CA ALA A 64 2.27 -18.29 13.22
C ALA A 64 1.98 -19.08 11.93
N GLU A 65 0.75 -19.56 11.78
CA GLU A 65 0.28 -20.23 10.55
C GLU A 65 0.30 -19.29 9.35
N ALA A 66 -0.29 -18.10 9.49
CA ALA A 66 -0.29 -17.10 8.42
C ALA A 66 1.13 -16.69 8.01
N LEU A 67 2.02 -16.49 8.99
CA LEU A 67 3.43 -16.21 8.73
C LEU A 67 4.17 -17.40 8.09
N ALA A 68 3.85 -18.64 8.46
CA ALA A 68 4.47 -19.83 7.87
C ALA A 68 4.20 -19.90 6.37
N VAL A 69 2.94 -19.70 5.97
CA VAL A 69 2.51 -19.62 4.57
C VAL A 69 3.17 -18.44 3.87
N ALA A 70 3.10 -17.23 4.44
CA ALA A 70 3.64 -16.02 3.83
C ALA A 70 5.18 -16.01 3.68
N THR A 71 5.89 -16.87 4.41
CA THR A 71 7.35 -16.99 4.36
C THR A 71 7.86 -18.25 3.65
N ALA A 72 6.97 -19.07 3.07
CA ALA A 72 7.35 -20.30 2.37
C ALA A 72 8.30 -20.02 1.18
N SER A 73 8.09 -18.92 0.46
CA SER A 73 8.89 -18.50 -0.70
C SER A 73 10.20 -17.76 -0.35
N LYS A 74 10.84 -18.09 0.78
CA LYS A 74 12.04 -17.38 1.31
C LYS A 74 11.84 -15.86 1.44
N THR A 75 10.59 -15.42 1.61
CA THR A 75 10.23 -14.01 1.73
C THR A 75 10.77 -13.44 3.04
N ARG A 76 11.30 -12.22 2.99
CA ARG A 76 11.75 -11.49 4.19
C ARG A 76 10.59 -11.34 5.17
N LEU A 77 10.90 -11.41 6.46
CA LEU A 77 9.87 -11.39 7.51
C LEU A 77 9.02 -10.13 7.46
N GLU A 78 9.63 -8.97 7.24
CA GLU A 78 8.96 -7.68 7.14
C GLU A 78 7.91 -7.69 6.02
N LYS A 79 8.28 -8.19 4.83
CA LYS A 79 7.34 -8.36 3.71
C LYS A 79 6.23 -9.37 4.03
N ALA A 80 6.56 -10.46 4.71
CA ALA A 80 5.56 -11.46 5.10
C ALA A 80 4.54 -10.88 6.11
N VAL A 81 4.99 -10.06 7.06
CA VAL A 81 4.13 -9.35 8.00
C VAL A 81 3.21 -8.39 7.26
N LEU A 82 3.73 -7.58 6.34
CA LEU A 82 2.89 -6.67 5.54
C LEU A 82 1.90 -7.40 4.65
N ARG A 83 2.30 -8.55 4.07
CA ARG A 83 1.39 -9.44 3.35
C ARG A 83 0.25 -9.89 4.23
N VAL A 84 0.55 -10.52 5.36
CA VAL A 84 -0.46 -11.00 6.32
C VAL A 84 -1.34 -9.85 6.82
N PHE A 85 -0.74 -8.71 7.15
CA PHE A 85 -1.44 -7.53 7.65
C PHE A 85 -2.42 -6.92 6.64
N THR A 86 -2.21 -7.12 5.34
CA THR A 86 -3.08 -6.55 4.30
C THR A 86 -4.00 -7.58 3.66
N VAL A 87 -3.92 -8.86 4.05
CA VAL A 87 -4.89 -9.84 3.60
C VAL A 87 -6.28 -9.45 4.12
N HIS A 88 -7.22 -9.42 3.18
CA HIS A 88 -8.60 -9.10 3.46
C HIS A 88 -9.20 -10.17 4.37
N PRO A 89 -9.94 -9.79 5.43
CA PRO A 89 -10.57 -10.76 6.31
C PRO A 89 -11.39 -11.82 5.57
N ARG A 90 -12.12 -11.39 4.54
CA ARG A 90 -13.02 -12.23 3.73
C ARG A 90 -12.35 -12.94 2.54
N SER A 91 -11.06 -12.74 2.28
CA SER A 91 -10.33 -13.53 1.28
C SER A 91 -9.98 -14.90 1.84
N ALA A 92 -10.96 -15.82 1.82
CA ALA A 92 -10.84 -17.19 2.32
C ALA A 92 -9.73 -18.02 1.65
N GLU A 93 -9.20 -17.56 0.50
CA GLU A 93 -8.22 -18.32 -0.30
C GLU A 93 -6.78 -18.23 0.23
N ALA A 94 -6.44 -17.22 1.04
CA ALA A 94 -5.04 -16.97 1.42
C ALA A 94 -4.64 -17.60 2.77
N PHE A 95 -5.55 -17.64 3.74
CA PHE A 95 -5.31 -18.18 5.08
C PHE A 95 -6.57 -18.87 5.63
N VAL A 96 -6.37 -19.81 6.56
CA VAL A 96 -7.48 -20.53 7.22
C VAL A 96 -8.31 -19.61 8.12
N ALA A 97 -7.72 -18.52 8.64
CA ALA A 97 -8.40 -17.57 9.49
C ALA A 97 -8.88 -16.33 8.71
N THR A 98 -10.13 -15.96 8.96
CA THR A 98 -10.77 -14.73 8.49
C THR A 98 -10.11 -13.47 9.06
N TRP A 99 -9.26 -13.57 10.08
CA TRP A 99 -8.56 -12.43 10.66
C TRP A 99 -7.26 -12.92 11.29
N VAL A 100 -6.17 -12.18 11.08
CA VAL A 100 -4.88 -12.50 11.70
C VAL A 100 -4.52 -11.37 12.68
N PRO A 101 -4.60 -11.61 14.01
CA PRO A 101 -4.38 -10.61 15.04
C PRO A 101 -2.87 -10.32 15.22
N LEU A 102 -2.28 -9.64 14.24
CA LEU A 102 -0.87 -9.26 14.31
C LEU A 102 -0.65 -8.24 15.46
N PRO A 103 0.38 -8.43 16.31
CA PRO A 103 0.76 -7.45 17.31
C PRO A 103 1.28 -6.17 16.67
N GLU A 104 0.91 -5.02 17.26
CA GLU A 104 1.31 -3.68 16.84
C GLU A 104 2.81 -3.54 16.57
N ARG A 105 3.64 -3.98 17.53
CA ARG A 105 5.11 -3.90 17.43
C ARG A 105 5.63 -4.51 16.13
N GLY A 106 5.07 -5.66 15.74
CA GLY A 106 5.44 -6.35 14.52
C GLY A 106 5.05 -5.57 13.26
N VAL A 107 3.81 -5.07 13.23
CA VAL A 107 3.29 -4.28 12.11
C VAL A 107 4.06 -2.98 11.95
N ARG A 108 4.25 -2.21 13.03
CA ARG A 108 5.02 -0.94 13.00
C ARG A 108 6.44 -1.17 12.49
N LYS A 109 7.15 -2.17 13.01
CA LYS A 109 8.51 -2.49 12.55
C LYS A 109 8.55 -2.83 11.06
N ALA A 110 7.55 -3.56 10.56
CA ALA A 110 7.46 -3.90 9.15
C ALA A 110 7.11 -2.67 8.27
N LEU A 111 6.27 -1.76 8.75
CA LEU A 111 5.93 -0.51 8.04
C LEU A 111 7.12 0.47 8.04
N THR A 112 7.81 0.65 9.15
CA THR A 112 9.05 1.45 9.20
C THR A 112 10.11 0.88 8.26
N TRP A 113 10.25 -0.45 8.22
CA TRP A 113 11.11 -1.12 7.24
C TRP A 113 10.66 -0.82 5.81
N TYR A 114 9.35 -0.82 5.53
CA TYR A 114 8.83 -0.50 4.20
C TYR A 114 9.18 0.92 3.78
N ILE A 115 8.95 1.90 4.66
CA ILE A 115 9.25 3.31 4.44
C ILE A 115 10.74 3.50 4.16
N ALA A 116 11.62 2.88 4.96
CA ALA A 116 13.07 2.95 4.77
C ALA A 116 13.58 2.21 3.51
N GLN A 117 12.75 1.36 2.89
CA GLN A 117 13.12 0.55 1.73
C GLN A 117 12.43 0.99 0.45
N ASP A 118 11.72 2.13 0.43
CA ASP A 118 11.11 2.68 -0.79
C ASP A 118 12.17 3.26 -1.76
N ARG A 119 13.06 2.36 -2.20
CA ARG A 119 14.09 2.57 -3.21
C ARG A 119 13.53 2.74 -4.61
N SER A 120 12.22 2.53 -4.77
CA SER A 120 11.46 2.74 -6.01
C SER A 120 10.95 4.16 -6.17
N SER A 121 11.00 4.99 -5.13
CA SER A 121 10.66 6.40 -5.25
C SER A 121 11.65 7.12 -6.19
N ALA A 122 11.19 8.20 -6.82
CA ALA A 122 12.03 9.03 -7.68
C ALA A 122 13.24 9.55 -6.90
N LEU A 123 13.01 10.07 -5.68
CA LEU A 123 14.05 10.60 -4.80
C LEU A 123 15.12 9.56 -4.48
N ALA A 124 14.76 8.33 -4.10
CA ALA A 124 15.74 7.29 -3.80
C ALA A 124 16.51 6.78 -5.03
N VAL A 125 15.98 6.98 -6.25
CA VAL A 125 16.71 6.71 -7.50
C VAL A 125 17.72 7.82 -7.76
N VAL A 126 17.32 9.08 -7.55
CA VAL A 126 18.15 10.27 -7.72
C VAL A 126 19.28 10.29 -6.69
N GLU A 127 19.00 10.10 -5.41
CA GLU A 127 20.02 10.04 -4.34
C GLU A 127 21.12 9.04 -4.62
N ARG A 128 20.78 7.83 -5.06
CA ARG A 128 21.79 6.81 -5.39
C ARG A 128 22.65 7.20 -6.58
N ALA A 129 22.08 7.94 -7.54
CA ALA A 129 22.86 8.45 -8.67
C ALA A 129 23.82 9.54 -8.21
N VAL A 130 23.37 10.43 -7.32
CA VAL A 130 24.20 11.47 -6.68
C VAL A 130 25.32 10.86 -5.83
N GLU A 131 25.01 9.88 -4.98
CA GLU A 131 26.00 9.15 -4.17
C GLU A 131 27.07 8.47 -5.04
N ALA A 132 26.66 7.91 -6.19
CA ALA A 132 27.58 7.25 -7.11
C ALA A 132 28.47 8.22 -7.91
N ALA A 133 28.05 9.48 -8.07
CA ALA A 133 28.81 10.52 -8.76
C ALA A 133 29.94 11.13 -7.90
N GLY A 134 29.94 10.89 -6.58
CA GLY A 134 30.98 11.37 -5.67
C GLY A 134 30.73 12.80 -5.17
N ASP A 135 31.81 13.56 -4.99
CA ASP A 135 31.80 14.88 -4.34
C ASP A 135 31.83 16.07 -5.32
N ASP A 136 31.94 15.83 -6.64
CA ASP A 136 31.96 16.90 -7.65
C ASP A 136 30.54 17.45 -7.90
N PRO A 137 30.25 18.72 -7.62
CA PRO A 137 28.89 19.28 -7.70
C PRO A 137 28.27 19.17 -9.10
N GLU A 138 29.05 19.40 -10.15
CA GLU A 138 28.56 19.36 -11.54
C GLU A 138 28.16 17.93 -11.92
N GLN A 139 29.02 16.94 -11.65
CA GLN A 139 28.69 15.52 -11.87
C GLN A 139 27.51 15.04 -11.05
N ARG A 140 27.35 15.50 -9.81
CA ARG A 140 26.20 15.18 -8.96
C ARG A 140 24.91 15.74 -9.55
N ALA A 141 24.91 16.99 -9.99
CA ALA A 141 23.76 17.63 -10.63
C ALA A 141 23.34 16.91 -11.91
N ASP A 142 24.30 16.59 -12.78
CA ASP A 142 24.07 15.83 -14.01
C ASP A 142 23.51 14.43 -13.71
N ALA A 143 24.09 13.72 -12.74
CA ALA A 143 23.64 12.39 -12.34
C ALA A 143 22.22 12.42 -11.78
N ALA A 144 21.88 13.41 -10.96
CA ALA A 144 20.54 13.60 -10.41
C ALA A 144 19.50 13.82 -11.51
N LEU A 145 19.74 14.79 -12.39
CA LEU A 145 18.86 15.12 -13.51
C LEU A 145 18.69 13.92 -14.45
N ALA A 146 19.77 13.26 -14.85
CA ALA A 146 19.73 12.11 -15.73
C ALA A 146 18.91 10.95 -15.12
N ALA A 147 19.13 10.66 -13.83
CA ALA A 147 18.40 9.62 -13.12
C ALA A 147 16.91 9.94 -12.97
N ALA A 148 16.58 11.19 -12.62
CA ALA A 148 15.20 11.67 -12.51
C ALA A 148 14.48 11.61 -13.86
N HIS A 149 15.09 12.11 -14.93
CA HIS A 149 14.54 12.09 -16.28
C HIS A 149 14.28 10.67 -16.74
N ALA A 150 15.24 9.76 -16.57
CA ALA A 150 15.08 8.35 -16.94
C ALA A 150 13.93 7.70 -16.16
N TYR A 151 13.77 8.02 -14.88
CA TYR A 151 12.67 7.53 -14.05
C TYR A 151 11.30 8.01 -14.56
N TYR A 152 11.11 9.33 -14.68
CA TYR A 152 9.82 9.91 -15.06
C TYR A 152 9.47 9.70 -16.54
N ALA A 153 10.45 9.65 -17.44
CA ALA A 153 10.21 9.25 -18.83
C ALA A 153 9.66 7.82 -18.91
N ARG A 154 10.28 6.85 -18.22
CA ARG A 154 9.76 5.47 -18.15
C ARG A 154 8.38 5.42 -17.51
N ARG A 155 8.12 6.24 -16.49
CA ARG A 155 6.80 6.34 -15.84
C ARG A 155 5.76 6.88 -16.82
N TYR A 156 6.04 7.99 -17.49
CA TYR A 156 5.18 8.59 -18.52
C TYR A 156 4.86 7.60 -19.65
N HIS A 157 5.85 6.86 -20.15
CA HIS A 157 5.61 5.85 -21.19
C HIS A 157 4.71 4.71 -20.71
N ARG A 158 4.89 4.21 -19.49
CA ARG A 158 4.00 3.21 -18.87
C ARG A 158 2.58 3.74 -18.73
N VAL A 159 2.44 4.96 -18.24
CA VAL A 159 1.16 5.65 -18.04
C VAL A 159 0.43 5.88 -19.36
N ARG A 160 1.13 6.38 -20.37
CA ARG A 160 0.58 6.57 -21.72
C ARG A 160 0.13 5.25 -22.34
N SER A 161 0.90 4.18 -22.16
CA SER A 161 0.51 2.83 -22.61
C SER A 161 -0.75 2.34 -21.89
N ALA A 162 -0.81 2.49 -20.57
CA ALA A 162 -1.98 2.16 -19.77
C ALA A 162 -3.22 2.94 -20.25
N ARG A 163 -3.13 4.27 -20.46
CA ARG A 163 -4.24 5.10 -20.97
C ARG A 163 -4.78 4.59 -22.31
N ARG A 164 -3.89 4.24 -23.24
CA ARG A 164 -4.28 3.69 -24.56
C ARG A 164 -5.01 2.36 -24.45
N ALA A 165 -4.66 1.55 -23.46
CA ALA A 165 -5.34 0.29 -23.17
C ALA A 165 -6.63 0.47 -22.32
N GLY A 166 -7.08 1.71 -22.08
CA GLY A 166 -8.20 2.00 -21.18
C GLY A 166 -7.88 1.71 -19.70
N GLY A 167 -6.60 1.57 -19.37
CA GLY A 167 -6.11 1.44 -18.00
C GLY A 167 -6.22 2.75 -17.24
N ARG A 168 -6.48 2.64 -15.93
CA ARG A 168 -6.52 3.79 -15.02
C ARG A 168 -5.09 4.26 -14.71
N VAL A 169 -4.96 5.55 -14.40
CA VAL A 169 -3.69 6.23 -14.14
C VAL A 169 -3.74 6.86 -12.76
N HIS A 170 -2.64 6.77 -12.02
CA HIS A 170 -2.54 7.37 -10.70
C HIS A 170 -2.51 8.91 -10.83
N PRO A 171 -3.16 9.70 -9.96
CA PRO A 171 -3.13 11.17 -10.06
C PRO A 171 -1.72 11.78 -10.00
N ALA A 172 -0.80 11.15 -9.27
CA ALA A 172 0.61 11.53 -9.23
C ALA A 172 1.45 10.99 -10.42
N ASP A 173 0.83 10.37 -11.43
CA ASP A 173 1.52 9.95 -12.64
C ASP A 173 1.64 11.11 -13.63
N PRO A 174 2.78 11.25 -14.34
CA PRO A 174 2.95 12.33 -15.30
C PRO A 174 1.90 12.26 -16.42
N HIS A 175 1.19 13.36 -16.61
CA HIS A 175 0.10 13.52 -17.57
C HIS A 175 0.59 13.82 -18.98
N SER A 176 1.73 14.51 -19.09
CA SER A 176 2.35 14.92 -20.34
C SER A 176 3.87 14.70 -20.27
N ARG A 177 4.56 14.95 -21.39
CA ARG A 177 6.04 14.97 -21.39
C ARG A 177 6.59 16.14 -20.59
N ALA A 178 5.96 17.31 -20.67
CA ALA A 178 6.35 18.49 -19.91
C ALA A 178 6.19 18.23 -18.40
N ASP A 179 5.09 17.58 -18.01
CA ASP A 179 4.86 17.19 -16.63
C ASP A 179 5.91 16.18 -16.13
N ALA A 180 6.23 15.17 -16.95
CA ALA A 180 7.32 14.25 -16.63
C ALA A 180 8.68 14.95 -16.47
N TYR A 181 8.93 16.02 -17.21
CA TYR A 181 10.14 16.83 -17.10
C TYR A 181 10.13 17.66 -15.82
N GLY A 182 9.06 18.42 -15.55
CA GLY A 182 8.91 19.20 -14.32
C GLY A 182 9.04 18.36 -13.04
N LEU A 183 8.39 17.20 -12.99
CA LEU A 183 8.55 16.25 -11.88
C LEU A 183 9.97 15.73 -11.72
N ALA A 184 10.70 15.58 -12.83
CA ALA A 184 12.07 15.11 -12.81
C ALA A 184 13.03 16.20 -12.32
N THR A 185 12.88 17.41 -12.82
CA THR A 185 13.62 18.59 -12.35
C THR A 185 13.37 18.83 -10.86
N PHE A 186 12.12 18.74 -10.42
CA PHE A 186 11.77 18.84 -9.01
C PHE A 186 12.44 17.74 -8.16
N ALA A 187 12.41 16.48 -8.61
CA ALA A 187 13.04 15.39 -7.87
C ALA A 187 14.57 15.51 -7.78
N ALA A 188 15.21 16.01 -8.84
CA ALA A 188 16.65 16.32 -8.82
C ALA A 188 16.95 17.43 -7.81
N ALA A 189 16.23 18.54 -7.92
CA ALA A 189 16.40 19.70 -7.04
C ALA A 189 16.13 19.38 -5.57
N ALA A 190 15.10 18.57 -5.28
CA ALA A 190 14.79 18.15 -3.91
C ALA A 190 15.91 17.34 -3.24
N VAL A 191 16.69 16.59 -4.02
CA VAL A 191 17.82 15.77 -3.53
C VAL A 191 19.09 16.59 -3.38
N LEU A 192 19.42 17.43 -4.36
CA LEU A 192 20.64 18.25 -4.35
C LEU A 192 20.51 19.42 -3.37
N GLY A 193 19.30 19.91 -3.15
CA GLY A 193 19.00 21.06 -2.31
C GLY A 193 19.19 22.39 -3.03
N GLU A 194 18.83 23.48 -2.34
CA GLU A 194 18.76 24.83 -2.92
C GLU A 194 20.14 25.38 -3.34
N HIS A 195 21.23 24.99 -2.68
CA HIS A 195 22.56 25.51 -3.02
C HIS A 195 23.06 25.11 -4.40
N GLU A 196 22.60 23.97 -4.94
CA GLU A 196 23.03 23.46 -6.24
C GLU A 196 22.02 23.77 -7.35
N PHE A 197 20.74 24.00 -7.01
CA PHE A 197 19.66 24.14 -7.98
C PHE A 197 18.89 25.47 -7.93
N GLY A 198 18.96 26.20 -6.80
CA GLY A 198 18.21 27.44 -6.54
C GLY A 198 16.74 27.22 -6.23
N ALA A 199 16.19 27.99 -5.29
CA ALA A 199 14.78 27.95 -4.89
C ALA A 199 13.83 28.22 -6.07
N ASP A 200 14.19 29.17 -6.93
CA ASP A 200 13.38 29.56 -8.09
C ASP A 200 13.17 28.40 -9.08
N MET A 201 14.20 27.59 -9.30
CA MET A 201 14.12 26.47 -10.24
C MET A 201 13.23 25.35 -9.71
N MET A 202 13.20 25.13 -8.39
CA MET A 202 12.26 24.19 -7.77
C MET A 202 10.81 24.60 -8.00
N VAL A 203 10.50 25.88 -7.80
CA VAL A 203 9.14 26.40 -7.98
C VAL A 203 8.74 26.42 -9.46
N GLU A 204 9.65 26.78 -10.36
CA GLU A 204 9.38 26.72 -11.80
C GLU A 204 9.14 25.27 -12.26
N ALA A 205 9.94 24.31 -11.78
CA ALA A 205 9.74 22.89 -12.09
C ALA A 205 8.37 22.37 -11.62
N LEU A 206 7.93 22.79 -10.43
CA LEU A 206 6.58 22.50 -9.93
C LEU A 206 5.51 23.18 -10.79
N ARG A 207 5.73 24.43 -11.20
CA ARG A 207 4.82 25.19 -12.06
C ARG A 207 4.66 24.54 -13.44
N GLU A 208 5.74 24.05 -14.04
CA GLU A 208 5.68 23.31 -15.31
C GLU A 208 4.91 21.98 -15.17
N SER A 209 5.09 21.29 -14.05
CA SER A 209 4.42 20.02 -13.76
C SER A 209 2.92 20.20 -13.50
N PHE A 210 2.55 21.16 -12.64
CA PHE A 210 1.18 21.29 -12.14
C PHE A 210 0.38 22.42 -12.80
N GLY A 211 1.02 23.39 -13.46
CA GLY A 211 0.37 24.58 -14.03
C GLY A 211 -0.11 24.44 -15.48
N SER A 212 0.32 23.41 -16.21
CA SER A 212 0.04 23.26 -17.66
C SER A 212 -1.31 22.61 -17.98
N GLN A 213 -2.00 22.07 -16.99
CA GLN A 213 -3.37 21.56 -17.11
C GLN A 213 -4.18 22.21 -16.00
N GLY A 214 -5.46 22.53 -16.22
CA GLY A 214 -6.37 23.17 -15.25
C GLY A 214 -6.66 22.37 -13.97
N HIS A 215 -5.65 21.71 -13.40
CA HIS A 215 -5.59 21.26 -12.05
C HIS A 215 -5.61 22.48 -11.14
N GLU A 216 -6.79 22.80 -10.61
CA GLU A 216 -7.00 23.74 -9.49
C GLU A 216 -6.26 23.33 -8.19
N LEU A 217 -5.31 22.39 -8.25
CA LEU A 217 -4.58 21.92 -7.08
C LEU A 217 -3.71 23.03 -6.48
N LEU A 218 -3.13 23.90 -7.31
CA LEU A 218 -2.29 25.02 -6.87
C LEU A 218 -2.62 26.26 -7.69
N SER A 219 -3.07 27.32 -7.01
CA SER A 219 -3.33 28.61 -7.62
C SER A 219 -2.02 29.35 -7.94
N ALA A 220 -2.06 30.34 -8.84
CA ALA A 220 -0.90 31.23 -9.06
C ALA A 220 -0.41 31.87 -7.75
N GLN A 221 -1.34 32.16 -6.83
CA GLN A 221 -1.04 32.65 -5.48
C GLN A 221 -0.26 31.60 -4.66
N ALA A 222 -0.66 30.32 -4.68
CA ALA A 222 0.06 29.26 -3.98
C ALA A 222 1.50 29.10 -4.51
N PHE A 223 1.71 29.25 -5.82
CA PHE A 223 3.07 29.24 -6.38
C PHE A 223 3.89 30.46 -5.96
N ALA A 224 3.29 31.64 -5.89
CA ALA A 224 3.95 32.85 -5.41
C ALA A 224 4.33 32.72 -3.91
N GLU A 225 3.46 32.12 -3.10
CA GLU A 225 3.73 31.84 -1.69
C GLU A 225 4.86 30.81 -1.52
N MET A 226 4.85 29.72 -2.27
CA MET A 226 5.95 28.75 -2.27
C MET A 226 7.28 29.39 -2.70
N GLN A 227 7.26 30.27 -3.71
CA GLN A 227 8.45 31.02 -4.13
C GLN A 227 8.96 31.92 -3.03
N ALA A 228 8.09 32.70 -2.38
CA ALA A 228 8.46 33.57 -1.28
C ALA A 228 9.07 32.78 -0.10
N ILE A 229 8.49 31.63 0.26
CA ILE A 229 9.00 30.75 1.32
C ILE A 229 10.37 30.20 0.95
N ALA A 230 10.53 29.68 -0.27
CA ALA A 230 11.78 29.10 -0.71
C ALA A 230 12.90 30.16 -0.81
N SER A 231 12.63 31.35 -1.36
CA SER A 231 13.59 32.45 -1.39
C SER A 231 13.97 32.96 0.02
N GLN A 232 13.02 32.93 0.97
CA GLN A 232 13.31 33.29 2.36
C GLN A 232 14.20 32.25 3.05
N ALA A 233 13.94 30.96 2.83
CA ALA A 233 14.77 29.88 3.33
C ALA A 233 16.21 30.00 2.80
N GLU A 234 16.36 30.22 1.49
CA GLU A 234 17.65 30.43 0.82
C GLU A 234 18.40 31.64 1.42
N CYS A 235 17.72 32.79 1.61
CA CYS A 235 18.31 33.98 2.24
C CYS A 235 18.77 33.74 3.70
N SER A 236 18.09 32.86 4.43
CA SER A 236 18.39 32.55 5.83
C SER A 236 19.49 31.50 6.00
N GLY A 237 19.92 30.85 4.90
CA GLY A 237 20.84 29.71 4.93
C GLY A 237 20.24 28.45 5.55
N GLU A 238 18.92 28.41 5.74
CA GLU A 238 18.21 27.23 6.22
C GLU A 238 18.17 26.20 5.09
N ARG A 239 18.56 24.95 5.39
CA ARG A 239 18.66 23.91 4.36
C ARG A 239 17.29 23.33 4.07
N THR A 240 16.79 23.58 2.87
CA THR A 240 15.49 23.06 2.39
C THR A 240 15.63 21.78 1.55
N ALA A 241 16.84 21.21 1.47
CA ALA A 241 17.01 19.88 0.88
C ALA A 241 16.03 18.92 1.57
N LEU A 242 15.29 18.15 0.78
CA LEU A 242 14.35 17.14 1.25
C LEU A 242 14.96 15.76 1.01
N PRO A 243 16.05 15.38 1.71
CA PRO A 243 16.63 14.07 1.52
C PRO A 243 15.53 13.04 1.82
N HIS A 244 15.39 12.07 0.95
CA HIS A 244 14.46 10.96 1.08
C HIS A 244 14.58 10.31 2.46
N GLY A 245 15.81 10.24 3.01
CA GLY A 245 16.06 9.78 4.37
C GLY A 245 15.30 10.58 5.44
N ALA A 246 15.25 11.91 5.34
CA ALA A 246 14.50 12.76 6.26
C ALA A 246 12.99 12.62 6.06
N LEU A 247 12.50 12.58 4.82
CA LEU A 247 11.08 12.34 4.52
C LEU A 247 10.63 10.95 4.99
N ALA A 248 11.48 9.93 4.85
CA ALA A 248 11.23 8.58 5.32
C ALA A 248 11.23 8.53 6.86
N ALA A 249 12.16 9.23 7.52
CA ALA A 249 12.20 9.33 8.97
C ALA A 249 10.97 10.07 9.52
N ASP A 250 10.56 11.18 8.89
CA ASP A 250 9.36 11.94 9.27
C ASP A 250 8.08 11.12 9.11
N LYS A 251 7.91 10.43 7.97
CA LYS A 251 6.81 9.48 7.77
C LYS A 251 6.82 8.36 8.80
N ALA A 252 7.99 7.80 9.12
CA ALA A 252 8.10 6.75 10.12
C ALA A 252 7.75 7.26 11.53
N ARG A 253 8.11 8.51 11.86
CA ARG A 253 7.75 9.19 13.11
C ARG A 253 6.24 9.44 13.19
N GLN A 254 5.65 10.08 12.18
CA GLN A 254 4.21 10.32 12.07
C GLN A 254 3.41 9.01 12.17
N LEU A 255 3.86 7.98 11.46
CA LEU A 255 3.24 6.66 11.56
C LEU A 255 3.38 6.06 12.97
N GLY A 256 4.47 6.33 13.67
CA GLY A 256 4.67 5.95 15.08
C GLY A 256 3.71 6.67 16.04
N GLU A 257 3.28 7.88 15.70
CA GLU A 257 2.32 8.70 16.45
C GLU A 257 0.87 8.30 16.17
N THR A 258 0.57 7.71 15.00
CA THR A 258 -0.77 7.16 14.70
C THR A 258 -1.10 5.99 15.61
N ASP A 259 -2.27 6.05 16.26
CA ASP A 259 -2.81 4.94 17.05
C ASP A 259 -2.98 3.64 16.23
N TYR A 260 -2.77 2.49 16.86
CA TYR A 260 -2.77 1.21 16.16
C TYR A 260 -4.18 0.77 15.74
N ASP A 261 -5.21 1.07 16.52
CA ASP A 261 -6.59 0.76 16.17
C ASP A 261 -7.05 1.63 15.00
N THR A 262 -6.60 2.89 14.95
CA THR A 262 -6.78 3.78 13.80
C THR A 262 -6.14 3.20 12.55
N LEU A 263 -4.89 2.74 12.64
CA LEU A 263 -4.17 2.11 11.53
C LEU A 263 -4.89 0.84 11.04
N CYS A 264 -5.41 0.01 11.96
CA CYS A 264 -6.23 -1.15 11.61
C CYS A 264 -7.55 -0.75 10.95
N THR A 265 -8.21 0.29 11.44
CA THR A 265 -9.47 0.81 10.88
C THR A 265 -9.29 1.31 9.45
N VAL A 266 -8.28 2.14 9.19
CA VAL A 266 -7.95 2.60 7.84
C VAL A 266 -7.65 1.41 6.94
N ARG A 267 -6.85 0.44 7.41
CA ARG A 267 -6.58 -0.79 6.67
C ARG A 267 -7.86 -1.54 6.32
N HIS A 268 -8.80 -1.69 7.25
CA HIS A 268 -10.08 -2.36 7.00
C HIS A 268 -10.91 -1.66 5.93
N VAL A 269 -11.07 -0.33 6.04
CA VAL A 269 -11.83 0.45 5.06
C VAL A 269 -11.20 0.33 3.68
N LEU A 270 -9.89 0.45 3.56
CA LEU A 270 -9.18 0.23 2.30
C LEU A 270 -9.41 -1.18 1.75
N ALA A 271 -9.41 -2.19 2.62
CA ALA A 271 -9.65 -3.57 2.23
C ALA A 271 -11.08 -3.76 1.68
N VAL A 272 -12.09 -3.16 2.32
CA VAL A 272 -13.49 -3.14 1.84
C VAL A 272 -13.60 -2.46 0.48
N LEU A 273 -12.93 -1.32 0.27
CA LEU A 273 -12.92 -0.64 -1.04
C LEU A 273 -12.32 -1.54 -2.12
N VAL A 274 -11.22 -2.25 -1.82
CA VAL A 274 -10.57 -3.20 -2.74
C VAL A 274 -11.51 -4.36 -3.09
N GLU A 275 -12.24 -4.90 -2.11
CA GLU A 275 -13.23 -5.97 -2.29
C GLU A 275 -14.45 -5.50 -3.11
N ALA A 276 -14.89 -4.26 -2.88
CA ALA A 276 -16.02 -3.65 -3.59
C ALA A 276 -15.72 -3.38 -5.07
N ALA A 277 -14.45 -3.10 -5.41
CA ALA A 277 -14.09 -2.59 -6.74
C ALA A 277 -14.47 -3.52 -7.92
N PRO A 278 -14.25 -4.85 -7.87
CA PRO A 278 -14.72 -5.76 -8.92
C PRO A 278 -16.24 -5.74 -9.14
N ALA A 279 -17.02 -5.71 -8.05
CA ALA A 279 -18.48 -5.67 -8.11
C ALA A 279 -19.00 -4.35 -8.69
N LEU A 280 -18.43 -3.22 -8.25
CA LEU A 280 -18.73 -1.90 -8.83
C LEU A 280 -18.41 -1.86 -10.33
N ARG A 281 -17.22 -2.32 -10.72
CA ARG A 281 -16.80 -2.39 -12.13
C ARG A 281 -17.75 -3.26 -12.95
N LEU A 282 -18.22 -4.38 -12.41
CA LEU A 282 -19.17 -5.26 -13.09
C LEU A 282 -20.55 -4.60 -13.23
N ALA A 283 -21.05 -3.96 -12.17
CA ALA A 283 -22.33 -3.26 -12.18
C ALA A 283 -22.36 -2.08 -13.16
N CYS A 284 -21.28 -1.29 -13.21
CA CYS A 284 -21.14 -0.21 -14.19
C CYS A 284 -21.09 -0.75 -15.63
N ARG A 285 -20.40 -1.87 -15.89
CA ARG A 285 -20.39 -2.53 -17.21
C ARG A 285 -21.75 -3.10 -17.62
N ALA A 286 -22.51 -3.63 -16.67
CA ALA A 286 -23.84 -4.19 -16.89
C ALA A 286 -24.93 -3.11 -17.06
N GLY A 287 -24.60 -1.84 -16.81
CA GLY A 287 -25.57 -0.75 -16.76
C GLY A 287 -26.65 -1.01 -15.71
N LEU A 288 -26.29 -1.60 -14.56
CA LEU A 288 -27.24 -1.96 -13.52
C LEU A 288 -27.81 -0.68 -12.87
N PRO A 289 -29.14 -0.44 -12.90
CA PRO A 289 -29.74 0.77 -12.34
C PRO A 289 -29.87 0.71 -10.81
N ASP A 290 -28.79 0.37 -10.10
CA ASP A 290 -28.77 0.18 -8.66
C ASP A 290 -28.55 1.52 -7.91
N PRO A 291 -29.36 1.88 -6.91
CA PRO A 291 -29.20 3.13 -6.16
C PRO A 291 -27.83 3.28 -5.49
N ALA A 292 -27.26 2.20 -4.94
CA ALA A 292 -25.96 2.24 -4.29
C ALA A 292 -24.84 2.52 -5.30
N VAL A 293 -24.90 1.89 -6.48
CA VAL A 293 -23.93 2.15 -7.57
C VAL A 293 -24.04 3.59 -8.07
N ARG A 294 -25.25 4.12 -8.24
CA ARG A 294 -25.46 5.52 -8.65
C ARG A 294 -24.91 6.49 -7.62
N HIS A 295 -25.15 6.25 -6.33
CA HIS A 295 -24.61 7.06 -5.24
C HIS A 295 -23.08 7.08 -5.27
N ILE A 296 -22.44 5.91 -5.37
CA ILE A 296 -20.98 5.80 -5.43
C ILE A 296 -20.40 6.53 -6.65
N GLU A 297 -21.00 6.39 -7.83
CA GLU A 297 -20.54 7.09 -9.04
C GLU A 297 -20.79 8.60 -8.95
N GLN A 298 -21.87 9.05 -8.31
CA GLN A 298 -22.12 10.48 -8.05
C GLN A 298 -21.05 11.07 -7.12
N VAL A 299 -20.79 10.43 -5.98
CA VAL A 299 -19.74 10.85 -5.04
C VAL A 299 -18.37 10.82 -5.73
N ARG A 300 -18.08 9.79 -6.52
CA ARG A 300 -16.85 9.67 -7.32
C ARG A 300 -16.70 10.81 -8.34
N ALA A 301 -17.80 11.25 -8.96
CA ALA A 301 -17.77 12.37 -9.90
C ALA A 301 -17.57 13.72 -9.21
N SER A 302 -18.11 13.90 -8.00
CA SER A 302 -18.03 15.16 -7.25
C SER A 302 -16.80 15.29 -6.34
N ASN A 303 -16.12 14.19 -6.01
CA ASN A 303 -15.00 14.18 -5.08
C ASN A 303 -13.74 13.50 -5.69
N PRO A 304 -12.72 14.29 -6.10
CA PRO A 304 -11.49 13.77 -6.69
C PRO A 304 -10.71 12.79 -5.78
N ARG A 305 -10.77 12.95 -4.45
CA ARG A 305 -10.10 12.05 -3.50
C ARG A 305 -10.80 10.70 -3.42
N VAL A 306 -12.14 10.70 -3.33
CA VAL A 306 -12.93 9.45 -3.41
C VAL A 306 -12.66 8.72 -4.71
N ARG A 307 -12.62 9.45 -5.84
CA ARG A 307 -12.22 8.89 -7.13
C ARG A 307 -10.83 8.26 -7.07
N HIS A 308 -9.86 8.94 -6.48
CA HIS A 308 -8.52 8.40 -6.29
C HIS A 308 -8.52 7.10 -5.47
N TYR A 309 -9.23 7.05 -4.34
CA TYR A 309 -9.32 5.84 -3.51
C TYR A 309 -9.95 4.67 -4.25
N LEU A 310 -11.04 4.90 -4.99
CA LEU A 310 -11.71 3.87 -5.79
C LEU A 310 -10.86 3.42 -6.99
N ASP A 311 -10.09 4.32 -7.60
CA ASP A 311 -9.15 3.98 -8.68
C ASP A 311 -7.97 3.13 -8.16
N CYS A 312 -7.44 3.47 -6.99
CA CYS A 312 -6.42 2.68 -6.30
C CYS A 312 -6.97 1.31 -5.90
N ALA A 313 -8.17 1.25 -5.32
CA ALA A 313 -8.83 0.01 -4.95
C ALA A 313 -9.08 -0.90 -6.17
N ASP A 314 -9.56 -0.34 -7.29
CA ASP A 314 -9.72 -1.07 -8.55
C ASP A 314 -8.39 -1.64 -9.07
N SER A 315 -7.30 -0.87 -9.00
CA SER A 315 -5.96 -1.31 -9.38
C SER A 315 -5.44 -2.43 -8.49
N ILE A 316 -5.60 -2.31 -7.18
CA ILE A 316 -5.19 -3.32 -6.19
C ILE A 316 -6.00 -4.62 -6.40
N SER A 317 -7.32 -4.52 -6.64
CA SER A 317 -8.22 -5.67 -6.85
C SER A 317 -7.85 -6.56 -8.04
N ARG A 318 -7.03 -6.06 -8.98
CA ARG A 318 -6.57 -6.80 -10.16
C ARG A 318 -5.25 -7.53 -9.93
N ARG A 319 -4.59 -7.31 -8.79
CA ARG A 319 -3.33 -7.96 -8.44
C ARG A 319 -3.60 -9.32 -7.80
N SER A 320 -2.61 -10.20 -7.85
CA SER A 320 -2.64 -11.43 -7.05
C SER A 320 -2.75 -11.06 -5.56
N PRO A 321 -3.37 -11.89 -4.71
CA PRO A 321 -3.37 -11.68 -3.26
C PRO A 321 -1.95 -11.52 -2.68
N ALA A 322 -0.96 -12.20 -3.28
CA ALA A 322 0.44 -12.11 -2.87
C ALA A 322 1.12 -10.75 -3.16
N ASP A 323 0.51 -9.91 -4.01
CA ASP A 323 1.06 -8.63 -4.48
C ASP A 323 0.15 -7.43 -4.20
N ALA A 324 -1.11 -7.65 -3.81
CA ALA A 324 -2.08 -6.60 -3.47
C ALA A 324 -1.53 -5.65 -2.39
N TRP A 325 -0.81 -6.19 -1.40
CA TRP A 325 -0.16 -5.44 -0.32
C TRP A 325 0.75 -4.30 -0.84
N GLN A 326 1.38 -4.47 -2.00
CA GLN A 326 2.29 -3.47 -2.57
C GLN A 326 1.56 -2.19 -3.01
N GLY A 327 0.26 -2.28 -3.28
CA GLY A 327 -0.57 -1.10 -3.55
C GLY A 327 -1.27 -0.58 -2.29
N LEU A 328 -1.68 -1.47 -1.39
CA LEU A 328 -2.40 -1.09 -0.17
C LEU A 328 -1.49 -0.38 0.84
N ILE A 329 -0.26 -0.86 1.07
CA ILE A 329 0.65 -0.29 2.06
C ILE A 329 1.02 1.18 1.78
N PRO A 330 1.41 1.57 0.55
CA PRO A 330 1.64 2.99 0.23
C PRO A 330 0.44 3.88 0.51
N LEU A 331 -0.77 3.42 0.17
CA LEU A 331 -2.00 4.17 0.38
C LEU A 331 -2.31 4.31 1.88
N LEU A 332 -2.17 3.22 2.63
CA LEU A 332 -2.30 3.22 4.09
C LEU A 332 -1.32 4.22 4.73
N ILE A 333 -0.04 4.16 4.37
CA ILE A 333 0.98 5.09 4.88
C ILE A 333 0.59 6.53 4.53
N SER A 334 0.22 6.80 3.27
CA SER A 334 -0.15 8.14 2.83
C SER A 334 -1.34 8.73 3.62
N ILE A 335 -2.31 7.91 4.00
CA ILE A 335 -3.48 8.34 4.79
C ILE A 335 -3.08 8.55 6.26
N CYS A 336 -2.29 7.64 6.83
CA CYS A 336 -1.97 7.65 8.26
C CYS A 336 -0.86 8.63 8.65
N THR A 337 0.01 9.07 7.73
CA THR A 337 1.14 9.96 8.08
C THR A 337 0.77 11.44 8.11
N ALA A 338 -0.40 11.85 7.64
CA ALA A 338 -0.84 13.25 7.70
C ALA A 338 -2.22 13.33 8.38
N SER A 339 -2.30 14.02 9.52
CA SER A 339 -3.55 14.12 10.31
C SER A 339 -4.73 14.67 9.49
N GLU A 340 -4.48 15.69 8.67
CA GLU A 340 -5.48 16.22 7.74
C GLU A 340 -5.95 15.16 6.74
N GLN A 341 -5.04 14.31 6.23
CA GLN A 341 -5.41 13.26 5.29
C GLN A 341 -6.26 12.17 5.94
N LEU A 342 -6.03 11.86 7.22
CA LEU A 342 -6.84 10.91 7.97
C LEU A 342 -8.27 11.43 8.14
N GLU A 343 -8.45 12.68 8.55
CA GLU A 343 -9.77 13.31 8.69
C GLU A 343 -10.51 13.40 7.34
N LEU A 344 -9.79 13.83 6.29
CA LEU A 344 -10.31 13.87 4.93
C LEU A 344 -10.73 12.48 4.46
N PHE A 345 -9.90 11.47 4.68
CA PHE A 345 -10.20 10.08 4.34
C PHE A 345 -11.46 9.59 5.05
N GLN A 346 -11.59 9.81 6.37
CA GLN A 346 -12.77 9.43 7.15
C GLN A 346 -14.04 10.08 6.61
N ARG A 347 -14.01 11.39 6.33
CA ARG A 347 -15.15 12.11 5.74
C ARG A 347 -15.50 11.56 4.36
N ASP A 348 -14.49 11.34 3.53
CA ASP A 348 -14.65 10.87 2.16
C ASP A 348 -15.24 9.44 2.12
N VAL A 349 -14.77 8.51 2.95
CA VAL A 349 -15.30 7.14 2.99
C VAL A 349 -16.66 7.04 3.68
N THR A 350 -16.95 7.91 4.66
CA THR A 350 -18.30 8.02 5.24
C THR A 350 -19.32 8.45 4.19
N SER A 351 -18.92 9.27 3.21
CA SER A 351 -19.82 9.65 2.11
C SER A 351 -20.17 8.47 1.18
N LEU A 352 -19.45 7.34 1.25
CA LEU A 352 -19.75 6.10 0.52
C LEU A 352 -20.69 5.17 1.30
N ASP A 353 -20.82 5.36 2.61
CA ASP A 353 -21.73 4.63 3.50
C ASP A 353 -23.17 5.15 3.29
N PRO A 354 -24.21 4.31 3.12
CA PRO A 354 -24.28 2.84 3.24
C PRO A 354 -24.17 2.07 1.92
N ALA A 355 -23.78 2.72 0.82
CA ALA A 355 -23.74 2.07 -0.49
C ALA A 355 -22.73 0.90 -0.56
N LEU A 356 -21.77 0.81 0.37
CA LEU A 356 -20.81 -0.28 0.46
C LEU A 356 -21.35 -1.54 1.15
N ASP A 357 -22.45 -1.47 1.92
CA ASP A 357 -22.93 -2.59 2.75
C ASP A 357 -23.47 -3.78 1.92
N ASP A 358 -24.11 -3.51 0.78
CA ASP A 358 -24.73 -4.53 -0.10
C ASP A 358 -23.87 -4.87 -1.34
N ILE A 359 -22.58 -4.52 -1.35
CA ILE A 359 -21.81 -4.54 -2.60
C ILE A 359 -21.66 -5.95 -3.22
N HIS A 360 -21.67 -7.00 -2.41
CA HIS A 360 -21.66 -8.37 -2.92
C HIS A 360 -22.95 -8.74 -3.66
N SER A 361 -24.11 -8.30 -3.16
CA SER A 361 -25.36 -8.55 -3.86
C SER A 361 -25.45 -7.72 -5.13
N VAL A 362 -24.94 -6.49 -5.14
CA VAL A 362 -24.76 -5.68 -6.36
C VAL A 362 -23.95 -6.45 -7.40
N GLY A 363 -22.82 -7.06 -7.01
CA GLY A 363 -22.01 -7.90 -7.88
C GLY A 363 -22.76 -9.09 -8.45
N ARG A 364 -23.52 -9.83 -7.61
CA ARG A 364 -24.35 -10.96 -8.05
C ARG A 364 -25.44 -10.53 -9.05
N ARG A 365 -26.14 -9.43 -8.77
CA ARG A 365 -27.17 -8.86 -9.67
C ARG A 365 -26.56 -8.43 -11.01
N ALA A 366 -25.38 -7.82 -10.99
CA ALA A 366 -24.67 -7.43 -12.21
C ALA A 366 -24.23 -8.64 -13.05
N LEU A 367 -23.75 -9.72 -12.40
CA LEU A 367 -23.38 -10.96 -13.08
C LEU A 367 -24.58 -11.65 -13.73
N ALA A 368 -25.71 -11.72 -13.01
CA ALA A 368 -26.95 -12.30 -13.54
C ALA A 368 -27.43 -11.55 -14.79
N ARG A 369 -27.29 -10.22 -14.82
CA ARG A 369 -27.65 -9.39 -15.98
C ARG A 369 -26.75 -9.57 -17.20
N LEU A 370 -25.47 -9.93 -16.99
CA LEU A 370 -24.49 -10.13 -18.06
C LEU A 370 -24.45 -11.58 -18.58
N THR A 371 -24.94 -12.53 -17.79
CA THR A 371 -25.05 -13.91 -18.23
C THR A 371 -26.31 -13.99 -19.10
N PRO A 372 -26.19 -14.24 -20.42
CA PRO A 372 -27.38 -14.41 -21.25
C PRO A 372 -28.23 -15.54 -20.65
N ASP A 373 -29.55 -15.38 -20.64
CA ASP A 373 -30.46 -16.47 -20.36
C ASP A 373 -30.09 -17.59 -21.33
N VAL A 374 -29.34 -18.58 -20.86
CA VAL A 374 -29.18 -19.82 -21.59
C VAL A 374 -30.60 -20.37 -21.60
N PRO A 375 -31.30 -20.34 -22.75
CA PRO A 375 -32.63 -20.91 -22.79
C PRO A 375 -32.45 -22.32 -22.24
N ALA A 376 -33.31 -22.70 -21.30
CA ALA A 376 -33.41 -24.08 -20.86
C ALA A 376 -33.86 -24.90 -22.08
N SER A 377 -32.95 -25.17 -23.01
CA SER A 377 -33.16 -26.10 -24.10
C SER A 377 -33.43 -27.42 -23.40
N GLY A 378 -34.67 -27.89 -23.59
CA GLY A 378 -35.25 -29.09 -23.00
C GLY A 378 -34.26 -30.25 -22.93
N GLN A 379 -34.35 -31.07 -21.87
CA GLN A 379 -35.31 -32.17 -21.90
C GLN A 379 -35.47 -32.72 -23.32
N GLY A 380 -34.68 -33.74 -23.65
CA GLY A 380 -34.79 -34.38 -24.96
C GLY A 380 -33.71 -35.40 -25.34
N LEU A 381 -32.73 -35.73 -24.49
CA LEU A 381 -31.95 -36.95 -24.71
C LEU A 381 -32.64 -38.08 -23.94
N GLY A 382 -33.62 -38.69 -24.60
CA GLY A 382 -34.18 -39.97 -24.21
C GLY A 382 -33.05 -40.99 -24.10
N PHE A 383 -32.91 -41.61 -22.93
CA PHE A 383 -32.12 -42.82 -22.77
C PHE A 383 -32.73 -43.92 -23.66
N PRO A 384 -31.98 -44.50 -24.62
CA PRO A 384 -32.46 -45.69 -25.30
C PRO A 384 -32.41 -46.84 -24.30
N GLY A 385 -33.59 -47.29 -23.90
CA GLY A 385 -33.75 -48.56 -23.21
C GLY A 385 -33.41 -49.71 -24.16
N GLY A 386 -32.63 -50.67 -23.65
CA GLY A 386 -32.58 -52.02 -24.18
C GLY A 386 -31.18 -52.56 -24.47
N ILE A 387 -30.66 -53.35 -23.54
CA ILE A 387 -30.05 -54.66 -23.86
C ILE A 387 -30.50 -55.65 -22.77
N ARG A 388 -31.17 -56.71 -23.23
CA ARG A 388 -31.47 -57.95 -22.50
C ARG A 388 -30.28 -58.89 -22.55
#